data_AF-A0A2E2T015-F1
#
_entry.id   AF-A0A2E2T015-F1
#
_cell.length_a   1.000
_cell.length_b   1.000
_cell.length_c   1.000
_cell.angle_alpha   90.00
_cell.angle_beta   90.00
_cell.angle_gamma   90.00
#
_symmetry.space_group_name_H-M   'P 1'
#
loop_
_entity.id
_entity.type
_entity.pdbx_description
1 polymer ?
#
loop_
_entity_poly.entity_id
_entity_poly.type
_entity_poly.pdbx_seq_one_letter_code
_entity_poly.pdbx_strand_id
1 'polypeptide(L)'
;MKKSLSLSAVAVAASLAVAAPVPAFAQQAPQTTAAMAKILGDVIGNTIRKAAEDVRANTGIDPLVRGYGNDANAASAPVPANPSDDLRRELATLNAAHDQAITTHLEELHGELEKAELEFQNFAERADNADEVRDRRDSLQTRADTAYEKFTRNIAAENARFDEKRAAILQG
;
A
#
# COMPACT_ATOMS: atom_id res chain seq x y z
N MET A 1 21.17 76.92 50.53
CA MET A 1 20.54 76.10 51.59
C MET A 1 20.48 74.66 51.12
N LYS A 2 20.98 73.72 51.96
CA LYS A 2 20.59 72.28 52.08
C LYS A 2 20.92 71.36 50.88
N LYS A 3 21.94 70.48 51.01
CA LYS A 3 21.87 69.03 51.39
C LYS A 3 21.41 68.16 50.18
N SER A 4 21.93 66.98 49.83
CA SER A 4 22.92 66.04 50.37
C SER A 4 22.80 64.71 49.57
N LEU A 5 23.91 63.97 49.39
CA LEU A 5 24.01 62.48 49.21
C LEU A 5 23.42 61.90 47.89
N SER A 6 23.90 60.81 47.28
CA SER A 6 24.45 59.55 47.78
C SER A 6 25.11 58.74 46.63
N LEU A 7 26.03 57.85 47.00
CA LEU A 7 26.68 56.80 46.23
C LEU A 7 25.69 55.84 45.53
N SER A 8 26.13 55.15 44.46
CA SER A 8 26.37 53.69 44.49
C SER A 8 26.95 53.16 43.18
N ALA A 9 28.01 52.38 43.34
CA ALA A 9 28.66 51.58 42.31
C ALA A 9 27.70 50.51 41.77
N VAL A 10 27.63 50.36 40.45
CA VAL A 10 26.97 49.23 39.80
C VAL A 10 28.06 48.28 39.33
N ALA A 11 28.20 47.17 40.04
CA ALA A 11 28.99 46.03 39.62
C ALA A 11 28.33 45.41 38.37
N VAL A 12 29.09 45.32 37.28
CA VAL A 12 28.68 44.59 36.07
C VAL A 12 28.92 43.11 36.32
N ALA A 13 27.86 42.36 36.60
CA ALA A 13 27.87 40.91 36.58
C ALA A 13 27.86 40.43 35.12
N ALA A 14 29.00 39.93 34.66
CA ALA A 14 29.10 39.22 33.38
C ALA A 14 28.46 37.83 33.52
N SER A 15 27.22 37.68 33.07
CA SER A 15 26.57 36.39 32.94
C SER A 15 27.13 35.66 31.72
N LEU A 16 28.02 34.69 31.96
CA LEU A 16 28.42 33.68 30.98
C LEU A 16 27.19 32.80 30.66
N ALA A 17 26.51 33.08 29.56
CA ALA A 17 25.53 32.18 28.99
C ALA A 17 26.27 30.97 28.40
N VAL A 18 26.32 29.87 29.15
CA VAL A 18 26.73 28.58 28.62
C VAL A 18 25.63 28.13 27.66
N ALA A 19 25.84 28.33 26.36
CA ALA A 19 25.05 27.70 25.32
C ALA A 19 25.31 26.19 25.40
N ALA A 20 24.39 25.44 26.02
CA ALA A 20 24.42 24.00 25.93
C ALA A 20 24.25 23.61 24.44
N PRO A 21 25.07 22.70 23.90
CA PRO A 21 24.88 22.20 22.55
C PRO A 21 23.54 21.47 22.49
N VAL A 22 22.59 22.06 21.77
CA VAL A 22 21.34 21.42 21.42
C VAL A 22 21.70 20.19 20.57
N PRO A 23 21.23 18.98 20.89
CA PRO A 23 21.52 17.82 20.06
C PRO A 23 21.02 18.11 18.64
N ALA A 24 21.94 18.07 17.69
CA ALA A 24 21.63 18.11 16.27
C ALA A 24 20.91 16.82 15.92
N PHE A 25 19.59 16.80 16.08
CA PHE A 25 18.76 15.93 15.26
C PHE A 25 19.06 16.33 13.83
N ALA A 26 19.82 15.50 13.12
CA ALA A 26 20.17 15.73 11.73
C ALA A 26 18.86 15.95 10.96
N GLN A 27 18.54 17.19 10.62
CA GLN A 27 17.49 17.48 9.67
C GLN A 27 17.94 16.85 8.36
N GLN A 28 17.33 15.72 7.98
CA GLN A 28 17.58 15.08 6.69
C GLN A 28 17.51 16.14 5.60
N ALA A 29 18.49 16.12 4.70
CA ALA A 29 18.58 17.12 3.67
C ALA A 29 17.30 17.11 2.81
N PRO A 30 16.71 18.27 2.47
CA PRO A 30 15.44 18.34 1.74
C PRO A 30 15.42 17.52 0.45
N GLN A 31 16.56 17.41 -0.23
CA GLN A 31 16.74 16.59 -1.41
C GLN A 31 16.57 15.07 -1.16
N THR A 32 16.99 14.58 -0.01
CA THR A 32 16.90 13.16 0.38
C THR A 32 15.44 12.80 0.64
N THR A 33 14.72 13.64 1.40
CA THR A 33 13.27 13.49 1.65
C THR A 33 12.46 13.54 0.35
N ALA A 34 12.78 14.47 -0.55
CA ALA A 34 12.11 14.58 -1.84
C ALA A 34 12.36 13.34 -2.74
N ALA A 35 13.59 12.82 -2.77
CA ALA A 35 13.92 11.61 -3.51
C ALA A 35 13.17 10.39 -2.96
N MET A 36 13.14 10.22 -1.64
CA MET A 36 12.39 9.14 -0.97
C MET A 36 10.91 9.19 -1.32
N ALA A 37 10.25 10.34 -1.11
CA ALA A 37 8.82 10.49 -1.38
C ALA A 37 8.46 10.20 -2.84
N LYS A 38 9.31 10.65 -3.78
CA LYS A 38 9.13 10.35 -5.21
C LYS A 38 9.21 8.86 -5.49
N ILE A 39 10.21 8.17 -4.94
CA ILE A 39 10.41 6.73 -5.17
C ILE A 39 9.26 5.91 -4.57
N LEU A 40 8.82 6.22 -3.35
CA LEU A 40 7.67 5.57 -2.73
C LEU A 40 6.40 5.75 -3.57
N GLY A 41 6.13 6.97 -4.04
CA GLY A 41 4.99 7.25 -4.93
C GLY A 41 5.08 6.50 -6.26
N ASP A 42 6.26 6.49 -6.89
CA ASP A 42 6.51 5.82 -8.17
C ASP A 42 6.41 4.29 -8.07
N VAL A 43 6.78 3.68 -6.94
CA VAL A 43 6.84 2.23 -6.81
C VAL A 43 5.60 1.70 -6.09
N ILE A 44 5.42 2.08 -4.84
CA ILE A 44 4.33 1.59 -3.99
C ILE A 44 3.00 2.16 -4.47
N GLY A 45 2.93 3.47 -4.71
CA GLY A 45 1.70 4.13 -5.19
C GLY A 45 1.24 3.62 -6.55
N ASN A 46 2.16 3.31 -7.47
CA ASN A 46 1.81 2.68 -8.75
C ASN A 46 1.30 1.25 -8.58
N THR A 47 1.92 0.47 -7.69
CA THR A 47 1.52 -0.92 -7.45
C THR A 47 0.13 -1.00 -6.83
N ILE A 48 -0.19 -0.15 -5.86
CA ILE A 48 -1.53 -0.05 -5.26
C ILE A 48 -2.58 0.30 -6.32
N ARG A 49 -2.29 1.24 -7.22
CA ARG A 49 -3.22 1.61 -8.30
C ARG A 49 -3.51 0.44 -9.24
N LYS A 50 -2.47 -0.28 -9.66
CA LYS A 50 -2.63 -1.50 -10.49
C LYS A 50 -3.47 -2.55 -9.78
N ALA A 51 -3.20 -2.81 -8.49
CA ALA A 51 -3.97 -3.77 -7.71
C ALA A 51 -5.44 -3.36 -7.57
N ALA A 52 -5.74 -2.07 -7.40
CA ALA A 52 -7.12 -1.58 -7.35
C ALA A 52 -7.86 -1.75 -8.68
N GLU A 53 -7.16 -1.60 -9.81
CA GLU A 53 -7.70 -1.90 -11.14
C GLU A 53 -8.03 -3.39 -11.29
N ASP A 54 -7.12 -4.27 -10.85
CA ASP A 54 -7.34 -5.72 -10.86
C ASP A 54 -8.51 -6.13 -9.96
N VAL A 55 -8.60 -5.63 -8.72
CA VAL A 55 -9.73 -5.94 -7.83
C VAL A 55 -11.04 -5.51 -8.46
N ARG A 56 -11.10 -4.32 -9.07
CA ARG A 56 -12.31 -3.84 -9.74
C ARG A 56 -12.71 -4.74 -10.92
N ALA A 57 -11.75 -5.29 -11.65
CA ALA A 57 -12.02 -6.22 -12.75
C ALA A 57 -12.49 -7.60 -12.25
N ASN A 58 -12.18 -7.94 -11.00
CA ASN A 58 -12.37 -9.26 -10.39
C ASN A 58 -13.36 -9.25 -9.22
N THR A 59 -14.23 -8.24 -9.10
CA THR A 59 -15.26 -8.19 -8.06
C THR A 59 -16.57 -7.65 -8.60
N GLY A 60 -17.67 -7.99 -7.92
CA GLY A 60 -18.99 -7.42 -8.21
C GLY A 60 -19.58 -7.83 -9.57
N ILE A 61 -19.16 -8.98 -10.10
CA ILE A 61 -19.80 -9.56 -11.28
C ILE A 61 -21.15 -10.17 -10.93
N ASP A 62 -22.02 -10.29 -11.92
CA ASP A 62 -23.22 -11.13 -11.78
C ASP A 62 -22.88 -12.57 -12.21
N PRO A 63 -22.86 -13.54 -11.26
CA PRO A 63 -22.57 -14.94 -11.57
C PRO A 63 -23.60 -15.57 -12.51
N LEU A 64 -24.82 -15.02 -12.60
CA LEU A 64 -25.84 -15.50 -13.54
C LEU A 64 -25.52 -15.06 -14.99
N VAL A 65 -24.71 -14.03 -15.16
CA VAL A 65 -24.42 -13.42 -16.47
C VAL A 65 -23.05 -13.86 -16.99
N ARG A 66 -22.04 -13.93 -16.12
CA ARG A 66 -20.66 -14.26 -16.53
C ARG A 66 -19.86 -14.96 -15.45
N GLY A 67 -18.83 -15.69 -15.88
CA GLY A 67 -17.69 -16.10 -15.05
C GLY A 67 -16.47 -15.20 -15.25
N TYR A 68 -15.31 -15.66 -14.77
CA TYR A 68 -14.00 -15.02 -14.92
C TYR A 68 -13.13 -15.68 -16.00
N GLY A 69 -13.68 -16.64 -16.74
CA GLY A 69 -12.96 -17.54 -17.64
C GLY A 69 -11.98 -16.82 -18.56
N ASN A 70 -10.72 -17.22 -18.48
CA ASN A 70 -9.59 -16.64 -19.20
C ASN A 70 -9.46 -17.14 -20.66
N ASP A 71 -10.28 -18.12 -21.05
CA ASP A 71 -10.24 -18.68 -22.39
C ASP A 71 -11.29 -17.99 -23.25
N ALA A 72 -10.83 -17.25 -24.27
CA ALA A 72 -11.69 -16.69 -25.32
C ALA A 72 -12.57 -17.76 -26.03
N ASN A 73 -12.33 -19.06 -25.77
CA ASN A 73 -13.08 -20.19 -26.30
C ASN A 73 -13.86 -21.00 -25.25
N ALA A 74 -13.68 -20.78 -23.95
CA ALA A 74 -14.52 -21.41 -22.93
C ALA A 74 -15.66 -20.47 -22.60
N ALA A 75 -16.75 -20.56 -23.36
CA ALA A 75 -18.00 -19.91 -22.98
C ALA A 75 -18.30 -20.30 -21.52
N SER A 76 -18.37 -19.32 -20.62
CA SER A 76 -18.81 -19.58 -19.24
C SER A 76 -20.07 -20.43 -19.29
N ALA A 77 -20.13 -21.49 -18.49
CA ALA A 77 -21.23 -22.46 -18.55
C ALA A 77 -22.59 -21.71 -18.58
N PRO A 78 -23.48 -22.03 -19.55
CA PRO A 78 -24.71 -21.29 -19.75
C PRO A 78 -25.62 -21.47 -18.55
N VAL A 79 -26.22 -20.37 -18.10
CA VAL A 79 -27.18 -20.40 -17.01
C VAL A 79 -28.55 -20.79 -17.55
N PRO A 80 -29.33 -21.62 -16.83
CA PRO A 80 -30.71 -21.91 -17.21
C PRO A 80 -31.52 -20.62 -17.40
N ALA A 81 -32.40 -20.58 -18.41
CA ALA A 81 -33.20 -19.39 -18.73
C ALA A 81 -34.13 -18.94 -17.58
N ASN A 82 -34.50 -19.86 -16.68
CA ASN A 82 -35.24 -19.56 -15.47
C ASN A 82 -34.60 -20.30 -14.29
N PRO A 83 -33.55 -19.74 -13.67
CA PRO A 83 -32.89 -20.39 -12.54
C PRO A 83 -33.86 -20.48 -11.36
N SER A 84 -33.75 -21.53 -10.56
CA SER A 84 -34.51 -21.63 -9.30
C SER A 84 -33.98 -20.62 -8.27
N ASP A 85 -34.77 -20.32 -7.24
CA ASP A 85 -34.34 -19.43 -6.16
C ASP A 85 -33.16 -20.02 -5.37
N ASP A 86 -33.10 -21.34 -5.24
CA ASP A 86 -31.96 -22.01 -4.60
C ASP A 86 -30.69 -21.87 -5.45
N LEU A 87 -30.78 -22.04 -6.77
CA LEU A 87 -29.65 -21.82 -7.69
C LEU A 87 -29.16 -20.36 -7.63
N ARG A 88 -30.08 -19.39 -7.61
CA ARG A 88 -29.73 -17.96 -7.44
C ARG A 88 -29.00 -17.74 -6.11
N ARG A 89 -29.45 -18.37 -5.02
CA ARG A 89 -28.86 -18.22 -3.68
C ARG A 89 -27.46 -18.82 -3.60
N GLU A 90 -27.27 -20.00 -4.19
CA GLU A 90 -25.96 -20.68 -4.23
C GLU A 90 -24.94 -19.85 -5.01
N LEU A 91 -25.31 -19.34 -6.19
CA LEU A 91 -24.44 -18.49 -7.00
C LEU A 91 -24.12 -17.15 -6.32
N ALA A 92 -25.10 -16.53 -5.64
CA ALA A 92 -24.87 -15.31 -4.88
C ALA A 92 -23.89 -15.53 -3.71
N THR A 93 -24.00 -16.68 -3.03
CA THR A 93 -23.10 -17.06 -1.94
C THR A 93 -21.70 -17.33 -2.46
N LEU A 94 -21.57 -18.00 -3.61
CA LEU A 94 -20.30 -18.21 -4.29
C LEU A 94 -19.63 -16.88 -4.65
N ASN A 95 -20.39 -15.92 -5.19
CA ASN A 95 -19.86 -14.59 -5.54
C ASN A 95 -19.40 -13.81 -4.31
N ALA A 96 -20.18 -13.80 -3.23
CA ALA A 96 -19.78 -13.13 -2.00
C ALA A 96 -18.48 -13.71 -1.40
N ALA A 97 -18.32 -15.04 -1.46
CA ALA A 97 -17.10 -15.70 -1.00
C ALA A 97 -15.88 -15.35 -1.87
N HIS A 98 -16.07 -15.24 -3.19
CA HIS A 98 -15.01 -14.82 -4.12
C HIS A 98 -14.60 -13.36 -3.88
N ASP A 99 -15.57 -12.43 -3.81
CA ASP A 99 -15.30 -11.02 -3.52
C ASP A 99 -14.53 -10.84 -2.18
N GLN A 100 -14.89 -11.63 -1.17
CA GLN A 100 -14.18 -11.66 0.11
C GLN A 100 -12.73 -12.15 -0.05
N ALA A 101 -12.51 -13.24 -0.81
CA ALA A 101 -11.17 -13.77 -1.03
C ALA A 101 -10.27 -12.79 -1.81
N ILE A 102 -10.79 -12.12 -2.83
CA ILE A 102 -10.07 -11.07 -3.56
C ILE A 102 -9.68 -9.92 -2.61
N THR A 103 -10.59 -9.52 -1.71
CA THR A 103 -10.32 -8.50 -0.70
C THR A 103 -9.19 -8.92 0.25
N THR A 104 -9.20 -10.17 0.74
CA THR A 104 -8.12 -10.69 1.58
C THR A 104 -6.78 -10.66 0.87
N HIS A 105 -6.71 -11.03 -0.41
CA HIS A 105 -5.46 -10.94 -1.17
C HIS A 105 -4.98 -9.50 -1.36
N LEU A 106 -5.89 -8.53 -1.47
CA LEU A 106 -5.53 -7.11 -1.50
C LEU A 106 -4.92 -6.65 -0.17
N GLU A 107 -5.49 -7.08 0.96
CA GLU A 107 -4.96 -6.79 2.30
C GLU A 107 -3.56 -7.39 2.49
N GLU A 108 -3.35 -8.63 2.03
CA GLU A 108 -2.03 -9.28 2.03
C GLU A 108 -1.01 -8.47 1.21
N LEU A 109 -1.39 -8.02 0.01
CA LEU A 109 -0.54 -7.16 -0.81
C LEU A 109 -0.20 -5.85 -0.10
N HIS A 110 -1.19 -5.17 0.47
CA HIS A 110 -0.97 -3.93 1.21
C HIS A 110 0.01 -4.13 2.37
N GLY A 111 -0.13 -5.21 3.14
CA GLY A 111 0.79 -5.50 4.24
C GLY A 111 2.23 -5.75 3.79
N GLU A 112 2.44 -6.41 2.64
CA GLU A 112 3.79 -6.60 2.08
C GLU A 112 4.38 -5.29 1.52
N LEU A 113 3.55 -4.44 0.90
CA LEU A 113 3.98 -3.13 0.41
C LEU A 113 4.33 -2.18 1.56
N GLU A 114 3.56 -2.20 2.67
CA GLU A 114 3.84 -1.40 3.87
C GLU A 114 5.18 -1.80 4.51
N LYS A 115 5.47 -3.10 4.62
CA LYS A 115 6.79 -3.58 5.09
C LYS A 115 7.91 -3.08 4.18
N ALA A 116 7.73 -3.19 2.87
CA ALA A 116 8.74 -2.74 1.90
C ALA A 116 8.97 -1.23 1.97
N GLU A 117 7.90 -0.44 2.14
CA GLU A 117 7.94 1.00 2.36
C GLU A 117 8.70 1.35 3.65
N LEU A 118 8.34 0.74 4.78
CA LEU A 118 8.98 1.00 6.07
C LEU A 118 10.48 0.68 6.05
N GLU A 119 10.88 -0.44 5.43
CA GLU A 119 12.29 -0.78 5.29
C GLU A 119 13.05 0.23 4.42
N PHE A 120 12.42 0.71 3.35
CA PHE A 120 13.00 1.73 2.48
C PHE A 120 13.11 3.09 3.17
N GLN A 121 12.08 3.52 3.91
CA GLN A 121 12.10 4.75 4.70
C GLN A 121 13.21 4.68 5.76
N ASN A 122 13.30 3.58 6.51
CA ASN A 122 14.37 3.35 7.48
C ASN A 122 15.76 3.45 6.86
N PHE A 123 15.95 2.93 5.65
CA PHE A 123 17.19 3.10 4.91
C PHE A 123 17.44 4.57 4.56
N ALA A 124 16.46 5.25 3.97
CA ALA A 124 16.56 6.63 3.52
C ALA A 124 16.78 7.64 4.67
N GLU A 125 16.32 7.31 5.88
CA GLU A 125 16.62 8.05 7.12
C GLU A 125 18.10 8.02 7.51
N ARG A 126 18.80 6.96 7.14
CA ARG A 126 20.22 6.75 7.48
C ARG A 126 21.16 7.06 6.32
N ALA A 127 20.61 7.36 5.13
CA ALA A 127 21.39 7.64 3.93
C ALA A 127 22.07 9.02 4.00
N ASP A 128 23.30 9.09 3.50
CA ASP A 128 24.11 10.31 3.54
C ASP A 128 23.63 11.36 2.53
N ASN A 129 23.01 10.91 1.42
CA ASN A 129 22.59 11.79 0.33
C ASN A 129 21.45 11.17 -0.50
N ALA A 130 20.91 11.97 -1.42
CA ALA A 130 19.79 11.58 -2.28
C ALA A 130 20.15 10.53 -3.34
N ASP A 131 21.42 10.41 -3.74
CA ASP A 131 21.84 9.43 -4.74
C ASP A 131 21.82 8.02 -4.13
N GLU A 132 22.28 7.87 -2.89
CA GLU A 132 22.19 6.62 -2.15
C GLU A 132 20.73 6.12 -1.99
N VAL A 133 19.78 7.04 -1.77
CA VAL A 133 18.34 6.72 -1.75
C VAL A 133 17.85 6.26 -3.13
N ARG A 134 18.32 6.88 -4.22
CA ARG A 134 17.95 6.50 -5.58
C ARG A 134 18.49 5.13 -5.95
N ASP A 135 19.70 4.80 -5.53
CA ASP A 135 20.33 3.50 -5.80
C ASP A 135 19.56 2.33 -5.15
N ARG A 136 18.78 2.60 -4.08
CA ARG A 136 17.90 1.61 -3.46
C ARG A 136 16.52 1.47 -4.11
N ARG A 137 16.18 2.30 -5.09
CA ARG A 137 14.91 2.21 -5.83
C ARG A 137 14.68 0.80 -6.37
N ASP A 138 15.67 0.19 -7.00
CA ASP A 138 15.51 -1.11 -7.67
C ASP A 138 15.21 -2.23 -6.67
N SER A 139 15.75 -2.13 -5.46
CA SER A 139 15.43 -3.06 -4.37
C SER A 139 13.98 -2.94 -3.90
N LEU A 140 13.46 -1.72 -3.80
CA LEU A 140 12.05 -1.48 -3.47
C LEU A 140 11.14 -1.99 -4.59
N GLN A 141 11.51 -1.69 -5.85
CA GLN A 141 10.79 -2.12 -7.05
C GLN A 141 10.68 -3.64 -7.10
N THR A 142 11.79 -4.36 -6.92
CA THR A 142 11.82 -5.82 -6.93
C THR A 142 10.87 -6.43 -5.90
N ARG A 143 10.80 -5.84 -4.69
CA ARG A 143 9.89 -6.32 -3.63
C ARG A 143 8.43 -6.05 -3.97
N ALA A 144 8.12 -4.84 -4.43
CA ALA A 144 6.77 -4.48 -4.85
C ALA A 144 6.28 -5.37 -6.00
N ASP A 145 7.13 -5.60 -7.01
CA ASP A 145 6.82 -6.48 -8.14
C ASP A 145 6.61 -7.93 -7.67
N THR A 146 7.46 -8.45 -6.79
CA THR A 146 7.31 -9.81 -6.24
C THR A 146 5.99 -9.96 -5.48
N ALA A 147 5.62 -8.98 -4.66
CA ALA A 147 4.37 -8.99 -3.91
C ALA A 147 3.16 -8.92 -4.87
N TYR A 148 3.24 -8.06 -5.88
CA TYR A 148 2.19 -7.90 -6.89
C TYR A 148 2.04 -9.14 -7.80
N GLU A 149 3.13 -9.79 -8.19
CA GLU A 149 3.09 -11.07 -8.90
C GLU A 149 2.40 -12.17 -8.08
N LYS A 150 2.66 -12.22 -6.77
CA LYS A 150 1.97 -13.16 -5.89
C LYS A 150 0.48 -12.86 -5.83
N PHE A 151 0.11 -11.60 -5.67
CA PHE A 151 -1.27 -11.13 -5.66
C PHE A 151 -2.02 -11.52 -6.95
N THR A 152 -1.45 -11.21 -8.12
CA THR A 152 -2.07 -11.54 -9.42
C THR A 152 -2.20 -13.04 -9.65
N ARG A 153 -1.22 -13.85 -9.23
CA ARG A 153 -1.34 -15.31 -9.24
C ARG A 153 -2.48 -15.81 -8.36
N ASN A 154 -2.65 -15.24 -7.17
CA ASN A 154 -3.72 -15.61 -6.25
C ASN A 154 -5.10 -15.25 -6.83
N ILE A 155 -5.26 -14.06 -7.41
CA ILE A 155 -6.49 -13.67 -8.11
C ILE A 155 -6.81 -14.66 -9.24
N ALA A 156 -5.83 -14.98 -10.09
CA ALA A 156 -6.04 -15.91 -11.20
C ALA A 156 -6.49 -17.30 -10.71
N ALA A 157 -5.89 -17.79 -9.61
CA ALA A 157 -6.28 -19.06 -9.00
C ALA A 157 -7.71 -19.01 -8.42
N GLU A 158 -8.09 -17.91 -7.76
CA GLU A 158 -9.41 -17.76 -7.17
C GLU A 158 -10.51 -17.62 -8.24
N ASN A 159 -10.21 -16.91 -9.32
CA ASN A 159 -11.08 -16.85 -10.51
C ASN A 159 -11.33 -18.24 -11.12
N ALA A 160 -10.26 -19.04 -11.30
CA ALA A 160 -10.39 -20.39 -11.83
C ALA A 160 -11.26 -21.28 -10.92
N ARG A 161 -11.06 -21.18 -9.60
CA ARG A 161 -11.89 -21.90 -8.60
C ARG A 161 -13.34 -21.45 -8.62
N PHE A 162 -13.59 -20.16 -8.77
CA PHE A 162 -14.94 -19.64 -8.90
C PHE A 162 -15.64 -20.22 -10.13
N ASP A 163 -14.98 -20.21 -11.29
CA ASP A 163 -15.57 -20.74 -12.53
C ASP A 163 -15.82 -22.24 -12.45
N GLU A 164 -14.92 -23.01 -11.86
CA GLU A 164 -15.09 -24.44 -11.61
C GLU A 164 -16.33 -24.70 -10.73
N LYS A 165 -16.44 -24.00 -9.59
CA LYS A 165 -17.59 -24.13 -8.68
C LYS A 165 -18.89 -23.67 -9.34
N ARG A 166 -18.85 -22.56 -10.07
CA ARG A 166 -20.00 -22.05 -10.83
C ARG A 166 -20.46 -23.08 -11.84
N ALA A 167 -19.56 -23.71 -12.59
CA ALA A 167 -19.90 -24.75 -13.54
C ALA A 167 -20.53 -25.96 -12.84
N ALA A 168 -19.99 -26.39 -11.70
CA ALA A 168 -20.57 -27.50 -10.92
C ALA A 168 -21.99 -27.19 -10.41
N ILE A 169 -22.23 -25.97 -9.91
CA ILE A 169 -23.56 -25.51 -9.47
C ILE A 169 -24.55 -25.51 -10.65
N LEU A 170 -24.10 -25.11 -11.85
CA LEU A 170 -24.95 -25.05 -13.04
C LEU A 170 -25.21 -26.42 -13.69
N GLN A 171 -24.37 -27.42 -13.42
CA GLN A 171 -24.49 -28.79 -13.92
C GLN A 171 -25.20 -29.75 -12.94
N GLY A 172 -25.59 -29.25 -11.76
CA GLY A 172 -26.28 -30.00 -10.71
C GLY A 172 -27.45 -30.84 -11.21
#